data_AF-A0A7W9WDZ6-F1
#
_entry.id   AF-A0A7W9WDZ6-F1
#
_cell.length_a   1.000
_cell.length_b   1.000
_cell.length_c   1.000
_cell.angle_alpha   90.00
_cell.angle_beta   90.00
_cell.angle_gamma   90.00
#
_symmetry.space_group_name_H-M   'P 1'
#
loop_
_entity.id
_entity.type
_entity.pdbx_description
1 polymer ?
#
loop_
_entity_poly.entity_id
_entity_poly.type
_entity_poly.pdbx_seq_one_letter_code
_entity_poly.pdbx_strand_id
1 'polypeptide(L)'
;MNALIIPDQAIKRYGNAQGNILKGHGRENVTLLFVRFGDSAKARQWINQLVEQSGPTLPRIVSTEQQLREREKRQQEYSFDVGLFATLSFTAAGLGFLEVPAGQMPQEAVDQASFGRNGAFAAGMRAEATRRNLHDPDPADWDPGWWASGTEPSALHALLLLADANAARLQQAVAAVKEQLPGFEIRLMVEENGQRLFGQKSEKQENKKKEKQDIGCQDRSGSNRHQKNPHLQPSGDFLC
;
A
#
# COMPACT_ATOMS: atom_id res chain seq x y z
N MET A 1 -5.50 14.62 -29.30
CA MET A 1 -5.29 13.80 -28.09
C MET A 1 -6.65 13.52 -27.50
N ASN A 2 -7.07 12.26 -27.37
CA ASN A 2 -8.33 11.95 -26.69
C ASN A 2 -8.08 12.12 -25.20
N ALA A 3 -8.76 13.09 -24.57
CA ALA A 3 -8.77 13.21 -23.13
C ALA A 3 -9.23 11.86 -22.55
N LEU A 4 -8.46 11.34 -21.60
CA LEU A 4 -8.90 10.20 -20.81
C LEU A 4 -10.07 10.72 -19.98
N ILE A 5 -11.29 10.47 -20.42
CA ILE A 5 -12.47 10.71 -19.58
C ILE A 5 -12.32 9.68 -18.45
N ILE A 6 -11.95 10.10 -17.23
CA ILE A 6 -12.14 9.21 -16.09
C ILE A 6 -13.63 8.84 -16.11
N PRO A 7 -13.99 7.56 -16.19
CA PRO A 7 -15.38 7.19 -16.13
C PRO A 7 -15.91 7.61 -14.76
N ASP A 8 -16.91 8.50 -14.71
CA ASP A 8 -17.57 8.91 -13.46
C ASP A 8 -17.98 7.70 -12.60
N GLN A 9 -18.24 6.56 -13.25
CA GLN A 9 -18.52 5.28 -12.60
C GLN A 9 -17.37 4.77 -11.73
N ALA A 10 -16.11 4.89 -12.19
CA ALA A 10 -14.93 4.44 -11.44
C ALA A 10 -14.68 5.30 -10.20
N ILE A 11 -14.83 6.62 -10.32
CA ILE A 11 -14.77 7.54 -9.15
C ILE A 11 -15.92 7.23 -8.20
N LYS A 12 -17.14 7.09 -8.70
CA LYS A 12 -18.31 6.80 -7.87
C LYS A 12 -18.16 5.50 -7.09
N ARG A 13 -17.53 4.48 -7.68
CA ARG A 13 -17.41 3.15 -7.07
C ARG A 13 -16.18 2.98 -6.18
N TYR A 14 -15.05 3.61 -6.53
CA TYR A 14 -13.77 3.37 -5.87
C TYR A 14 -13.07 4.65 -5.40
N GLY A 15 -13.70 5.81 -5.53
CA GLY A 15 -13.07 7.10 -5.27
C GLY A 15 -12.53 7.24 -3.84
N ASN A 16 -13.17 6.59 -2.88
CA ASN A 16 -12.77 6.56 -1.46
C ASN A 16 -11.73 5.48 -1.12
N ALA A 17 -11.42 4.56 -2.03
CA ALA A 17 -10.31 3.63 -1.81
C ALA A 17 -8.99 4.39 -1.79
N GLN A 18 -7.99 3.92 -1.04
CA GLN A 18 -6.65 4.49 -1.13
C GLN A 18 -6.10 4.35 -2.55
N GLY A 19 -5.29 5.32 -2.96
CA GLY A 19 -4.49 5.21 -4.18
C GLY A 19 -3.53 4.02 -4.09
N ASN A 20 -2.78 3.77 -5.15
CA ASN A 20 -1.83 2.65 -5.23
C ASN A 20 -2.43 1.23 -5.20
N ILE A 21 -3.74 1.07 -4.94
CA ILE A 21 -4.44 -0.22 -4.99
C ILE A 21 -4.82 -0.56 -6.44
N LEU A 22 -5.69 0.23 -7.05
CA LEU A 22 -6.16 -0.01 -8.43
C LEU A 22 -5.16 0.44 -9.49
N LYS A 23 -4.24 1.33 -9.11
CA LYS A 23 -3.20 1.84 -10.00
C LYS A 23 -2.02 2.33 -9.19
N GLY A 24 -0.80 1.93 -9.56
CA GLY A 24 0.42 2.38 -8.92
C GLY A 24 0.56 3.92 -8.88
N HIS A 25 1.11 4.45 -7.79
CA HIS A 25 1.28 5.90 -7.56
C HIS A 25 2.16 6.60 -8.61
N GLY A 26 3.05 5.85 -9.27
CA GLY A 26 3.82 6.30 -10.44
C GLY A 26 4.98 7.24 -10.13
N ARG A 27 5.37 7.40 -8.87
CA ARG A 27 6.47 8.29 -8.45
C ARG A 27 7.81 7.57 -8.49
N GLU A 28 8.90 8.33 -8.48
CA GLU A 28 10.25 7.79 -8.68
C GLU A 28 10.96 7.42 -7.40
N ASN A 29 10.66 8.12 -6.30
CA ASN A 29 11.23 7.86 -5.00
C ASN A 29 10.12 7.43 -4.04
N VAL A 30 10.43 6.47 -3.18
CA VAL A 30 9.51 5.96 -2.16
C VAL A 30 10.29 5.72 -0.87
N THR A 31 9.66 5.99 0.27
CA THR A 31 10.12 5.59 1.59
C THR A 31 9.00 4.81 2.27
N LEU A 32 9.31 3.63 2.79
CA LEU A 32 8.40 2.75 3.51
C LEU A 32 8.76 2.81 5.00
N LEU A 33 7.84 3.30 5.82
CA LEU A 33 8.01 3.41 7.26
C LEU A 33 7.17 2.36 7.96
N PHE A 34 7.83 1.32 8.46
CA PHE A 34 7.18 0.27 9.26
C PHE A 34 7.21 0.66 10.72
N VAL A 35 6.04 0.69 11.34
CA VAL A 35 5.89 1.22 12.69
C VAL A 35 5.22 0.24 13.62
N ARG A 36 5.52 0.39 14.91
CA ARG A 36 4.85 -0.27 16.02
C ARG A 36 4.22 0.79 16.92
N PHE A 37 3.00 0.54 17.36
CA PHE A 37 2.27 1.39 18.30
C PHE A 37 2.59 0.99 19.75
N GLY A 38 2.75 1.98 20.61
CA GLY A 38 2.90 1.82 22.07
C GLY A 38 1.61 2.06 22.84
N ASP A 39 0.72 2.92 22.33
CA ASP A 39 -0.58 3.25 22.92
C ASP A 39 -1.68 3.32 21.83
N SER A 40 -2.81 2.65 22.05
CA SER A 40 -3.89 2.52 21.07
C SER A 40 -4.63 3.85 20.83
N ALA A 41 -4.86 4.64 21.89
CA ALA A 41 -5.56 5.92 21.77
C ALA A 41 -4.72 6.95 21.01
N LYS A 42 -3.42 7.05 21.31
CA LYS A 42 -2.47 7.90 20.60
C LYS A 42 -2.25 7.45 19.16
N ALA A 43 -2.19 6.14 18.91
CA ALA A 43 -2.12 5.63 17.54
C ALA A 43 -3.36 6.02 16.72
N ARG A 44 -4.57 5.88 17.28
CA ARG A 44 -5.82 6.33 16.64
C ARG A 44 -5.81 7.84 16.36
N GLN A 45 -5.30 8.65 17.30
CA GLN A 45 -5.14 10.08 17.10
C GLN A 45 -4.20 10.40 15.93
N TRP A 46 -3.03 9.74 15.87
CA TRP A 46 -2.08 9.90 14.75
C TRP A 46 -2.68 9.52 13.40
N ILE A 47 -3.41 8.39 13.35
CA ILE A 47 -4.11 7.93 12.14
C ILE A 47 -5.14 8.97 11.68
N ASN A 48 -5.94 9.52 12.61
CA ASN A 48 -6.92 10.55 12.26
C ASN A 48 -6.25 11.80 11.68
N GLN A 49 -5.10 12.21 12.21
CA GLN A 49 -4.37 13.36 11.67
C GLN A 49 -3.86 13.14 10.24
N LEU A 50 -3.45 11.91 9.89
CA LEU A 50 -3.07 11.54 8.51
C LEU A 50 -4.27 11.57 7.54
N VAL A 51 -5.44 11.13 8.00
CA VAL A 51 -6.65 11.04 7.17
C VAL A 51 -7.29 12.42 6.99
N GLU A 52 -7.37 13.22 8.05
CA GLU A 52 -8.05 14.52 8.06
C GLU A 52 -7.15 15.69 7.59
N GLN A 53 -5.83 15.47 7.49
CA GLN A 53 -4.84 16.54 7.32
C GLN A 53 -4.92 17.63 8.41
N SER A 54 -5.33 17.26 9.62
CA SER A 54 -5.50 18.21 10.72
C SER A 54 -4.18 18.63 11.37
N GLY A 55 -3.05 18.04 10.96
CA GLY A 55 -1.70 18.43 11.37
C GLY A 55 -0.95 19.24 10.29
N PRO A 56 -0.12 20.24 10.67
CA PRO A 56 0.55 21.14 9.72
C PRO A 56 1.63 20.44 8.86
N THR A 57 2.08 19.25 9.26
CA THR A 57 3.27 18.60 8.72
C THR A 57 3.05 17.14 8.33
N LEU A 58 1.86 16.58 8.58
CA LEU A 58 1.57 15.18 8.25
C LEU A 58 1.03 15.06 6.82
N PRO A 59 1.47 14.04 6.08
CA PRO A 59 1.01 13.80 4.71
C PRO A 59 -0.44 13.31 4.71
N ARG A 60 -1.20 13.75 3.71
CA ARG A 60 -2.54 13.21 3.45
C ARG A 60 -2.47 11.83 2.84
N ILE A 61 -3.30 10.92 3.33
CA ILE A 61 -3.58 9.68 2.59
C ILE A 61 -4.30 9.99 1.28
N VAL A 62 -3.67 9.64 0.16
CA VAL A 62 -4.19 9.93 -1.18
C VAL A 62 -5.23 8.88 -1.57
N SER A 63 -6.41 9.33 -1.99
CA SER A 63 -7.46 8.44 -2.50
C SER A 63 -7.28 8.13 -3.99
N THR A 64 -7.96 7.09 -4.47
CA THR A 64 -8.00 6.73 -5.89
C THR A 64 -8.58 7.86 -6.72
N GLU A 65 -9.65 8.52 -6.26
CA GLU A 65 -10.21 9.68 -6.95
C GLU A 65 -9.16 10.79 -7.10
N GLN A 66 -8.48 11.15 -6.00
CA GLN A 66 -7.45 12.18 -6.02
C GLN A 66 -6.32 11.81 -7.00
N GLN A 67 -5.81 10.58 -6.94
CA GLN A 67 -4.76 10.09 -7.82
C GLN A 67 -5.17 10.13 -9.31
N LEU A 68 -6.42 9.77 -9.63
CA LEU A 68 -6.91 9.82 -11.00
C LEU A 68 -7.02 11.27 -11.50
N ARG A 69 -7.56 12.19 -10.69
CA ARG A 69 -7.66 13.62 -11.04
C ARG A 69 -6.28 14.27 -11.21
N GLU A 70 -5.32 13.97 -10.34
CA GLU A 70 -3.92 14.41 -10.47
C GLU A 70 -3.30 13.94 -11.78
N ARG A 71 -3.58 12.70 -12.19
CA ARG A 71 -3.10 12.13 -13.44
C ARG A 71 -3.70 12.82 -14.66
N GLU A 72 -5.01 13.09 -14.66
CA GLU A 72 -5.65 13.86 -15.73
C GLU A 72 -5.02 15.24 -15.87
N LYS A 73 -4.84 15.96 -14.74
CA LYS A 73 -4.18 17.28 -14.75
C LYS A 73 -2.78 17.21 -15.33
N ARG A 74 -1.97 16.23 -14.94
CA ARG A 74 -0.62 16.02 -15.50
C ARG A 74 -0.63 15.72 -17.00
N GLN A 75 -1.67 15.07 -17.52
CA GLN A 75 -1.79 14.83 -18.96
C GLN A 75 -2.12 16.11 -19.73
N GLN A 76 -2.83 17.04 -19.11
CA GLN A 76 -3.16 18.36 -19.67
C GLN A 76 -2.00 19.34 -19.53
N GLU A 77 -1.26 19.25 -18.43
CA GLU A 77 -0.13 20.11 -18.08
C GLU A 77 1.07 19.25 -17.67
N TYR A 78 2.03 19.09 -18.58
CA TYR A 78 3.20 18.24 -18.34
C TYR A 78 4.04 18.68 -17.13
N SER A 79 4.08 19.99 -16.85
CA SER A 79 4.78 20.58 -15.69
C SER A 79 4.05 20.39 -14.36
N PHE A 80 2.84 19.84 -14.35
CA PHE A 80 2.04 19.72 -13.14
C PHE A 80 2.72 18.81 -12.10
N ASP A 81 3.12 19.45 -11.00
CA ASP A 81 3.62 18.76 -9.82
C ASP A 81 2.46 18.23 -8.98
N VAL A 82 2.32 16.92 -9.02
CA VAL A 82 1.33 16.12 -8.28
C VAL A 82 1.72 15.90 -6.81
N GLY A 83 2.82 16.51 -6.34
CA GLY A 83 3.19 16.58 -4.93
C GLY A 83 3.55 15.26 -4.26
N LEU A 84 3.51 15.24 -2.93
CA LEU A 84 3.76 14.06 -2.10
C LEU A 84 2.56 13.10 -2.16
N PHE A 85 2.83 11.81 -2.28
CA PHE A 85 1.84 10.75 -2.24
C PHE A 85 2.01 9.92 -0.97
N ALA A 86 0.91 9.57 -0.29
CA ALA A 86 0.96 8.71 0.88
C ALA A 86 -0.18 7.70 0.95
N THR A 87 0.12 6.51 1.49
CA THR A 87 -0.87 5.46 1.83
C THR A 87 -0.51 4.84 3.17
N LEU A 88 -1.51 4.32 3.88
CA LEU A 88 -1.36 3.66 5.17
C LEU A 88 -2.00 2.26 5.12
N SER A 89 -1.22 1.25 5.50
CA SER A 89 -1.67 -0.14 5.56
C SER A 89 -1.47 -0.69 6.97
N PHE A 90 -2.31 -1.63 7.40
CA PHE A 90 -2.24 -2.27 8.71
C PHE A 90 -1.97 -3.76 8.58
N THR A 91 -1.24 -4.31 9.54
CA THR A 91 -1.15 -5.76 9.75
C THR A 91 -2.31 -6.24 10.62
N ALA A 92 -2.59 -7.54 10.65
CA ALA A 92 -3.57 -8.09 11.58
C ALA A 92 -3.22 -7.78 13.05
N ALA A 93 -1.92 -7.82 13.40
CA ALA A 93 -1.45 -7.45 14.72
C ALA A 93 -1.72 -5.97 15.05
N GLY A 94 -1.54 -5.07 14.07
CA GLY A 94 -1.87 -3.65 14.24
C GLY A 94 -3.36 -3.39 14.43
N LEU A 95 -4.22 -4.08 13.67
CA LEU A 95 -5.67 -4.00 13.87
C LEU A 95 -6.09 -4.55 15.23
N GLY A 96 -5.49 -5.66 15.67
CA GLY A 96 -5.68 -6.21 17.00
C GLY A 96 -5.24 -5.26 18.11
N PHE A 97 -4.07 -4.62 17.95
CA PHE A 97 -3.57 -3.61 18.89
C PHE A 97 -4.50 -2.39 18.96
N LEU A 98 -5.07 -1.99 17.83
CA LEU A 98 -6.06 -0.93 17.79
C LEU A 98 -7.41 -1.35 18.36
N GLU A 99 -7.61 -2.62 18.74
CA GLU A 99 -8.89 -3.15 19.25
C GLU A 99 -10.02 -3.06 18.20
N VAL A 100 -9.69 -3.30 16.93
CA VAL A 100 -10.72 -3.43 15.88
C VAL A 100 -11.57 -4.67 16.18
N PRO A 101 -12.92 -4.55 16.26
CA PRO A 101 -13.78 -5.67 16.57
C PRO A 101 -13.62 -6.81 15.54
N ALA A 102 -13.68 -8.07 16.00
CA ALA A 102 -13.50 -9.24 15.14
C ALA A 102 -14.44 -9.26 13.91
N GLY A 103 -15.68 -8.77 14.06
CA GLY A 103 -16.63 -8.64 12.95
C GLY A 103 -16.30 -7.55 11.92
N GLN A 104 -15.30 -6.72 12.18
CA GLN A 104 -14.78 -5.68 11.29
C GLN A 104 -13.35 -5.97 10.81
N MET A 105 -12.75 -7.07 11.25
CA MET A 105 -11.48 -7.52 10.70
C MET A 105 -11.68 -7.92 9.23
N PRO A 106 -10.70 -7.66 8.34
CA PRO A 106 -10.77 -8.11 6.95
C PRO A 106 -11.09 -9.60 6.88
N GLN A 107 -12.22 -9.94 6.28
CA GLN A 107 -12.57 -11.33 6.02
C GLN A 107 -11.90 -11.74 4.72
N GLU A 108 -11.06 -12.75 4.80
CA GLU A 108 -10.42 -13.28 3.61
C GLU A 108 -11.47 -14.03 2.78
N ALA A 109 -11.53 -13.72 1.48
CA ALA A 109 -12.47 -14.38 0.58
C ALA A 109 -12.19 -15.88 0.57
N VAL A 110 -13.18 -16.65 1.04
CA VAL A 110 -13.20 -18.11 1.03
C VAL A 110 -13.48 -18.61 -0.40
N ASP A 111 -12.61 -18.25 -1.34
CA ASP A 111 -12.61 -18.83 -2.69
C ASP A 111 -11.66 -20.05 -2.68
N GLN A 112 -12.13 -21.19 -3.21
CA GLN A 112 -11.32 -22.39 -3.38
C GLN A 112 -10.13 -22.19 -4.34
N ALA A 113 -10.14 -21.16 -5.18
CA ALA A 113 -9.03 -20.73 -6.01
C ALA A 113 -7.98 -19.90 -5.25
N SER A 114 -8.21 -19.53 -3.98
CA SER A 114 -7.30 -18.70 -3.16
C SER A 114 -5.97 -19.39 -2.80
N PHE A 115 -5.63 -20.55 -3.36
CA PHE A 115 -4.42 -21.32 -3.05
C PHE A 115 -4.24 -21.61 -1.55
N GLY A 116 -5.35 -21.88 -0.83
CA GLY A 116 -5.28 -22.21 0.60
C GLY A 116 -4.85 -21.05 1.50
N ARG A 117 -4.98 -19.80 1.03
CA ARG A 117 -4.59 -18.60 1.78
C ARG A 117 -5.55 -18.17 2.89
N ASN A 118 -6.64 -18.91 3.16
CA ASN A 118 -7.59 -18.56 4.22
C ASN A 118 -6.90 -18.42 5.59
N GLY A 119 -7.01 -17.24 6.18
CA GLY A 119 -6.39 -16.85 7.44
C GLY A 119 -4.94 -16.35 7.33
N ALA A 120 -4.37 -16.19 6.13
CA ALA A 120 -2.97 -15.78 5.97
C ALA A 120 -2.71 -14.35 6.46
N PHE A 121 -3.65 -13.42 6.27
CA PHE A 121 -3.57 -12.07 6.82
C PHE A 121 -3.64 -12.11 8.35
N ALA A 122 -4.62 -12.84 8.90
CA ALA A 122 -4.80 -12.98 10.35
C ALA A 122 -3.59 -13.65 11.03
N ALA A 123 -3.03 -14.68 10.41
CA ALA A 123 -1.85 -15.40 10.89
C ALA A 123 -0.54 -14.60 10.68
N GLY A 124 -0.49 -13.78 9.63
CA GLY A 124 0.69 -13.03 9.22
C GLY A 124 1.73 -13.86 8.46
N MET A 125 2.64 -13.16 7.78
CA MET A 125 3.69 -13.78 6.95
C MET A 125 4.67 -14.66 7.76
N ARG A 126 4.85 -14.37 9.05
CA ARG A 126 5.77 -15.11 9.92
C ARG A 126 5.25 -16.48 10.34
N ALA A 127 3.93 -16.68 10.33
CA ALA A 127 3.33 -17.93 10.77
C ALA A 127 3.90 -19.11 9.97
N GLU A 128 4.23 -20.20 10.66
CA GLU A 128 4.85 -21.39 10.06
C GLU A 128 4.05 -21.92 8.86
N ALA A 129 2.71 -21.93 8.97
CA ALA A 129 1.83 -22.32 7.88
C ALA A 129 1.99 -21.41 6.65
N THR A 130 2.00 -20.08 6.85
CA THR A 130 2.20 -19.10 5.76
C THR A 130 3.57 -19.28 5.10
N ARG A 131 4.64 -19.38 5.91
CA ARG A 131 6.01 -19.56 5.40
C ARG A 131 6.18 -20.86 4.62
N ARG A 132 5.63 -21.97 5.13
CA ARG A 132 5.67 -23.27 4.42
C ARG A 132 4.98 -23.18 3.06
N ASN A 133 3.87 -22.47 2.97
CA ASN A 133 3.15 -22.28 1.71
C ASN A 133 3.91 -21.39 0.72
N LEU A 134 4.69 -20.42 1.21
CA LEU A 134 5.51 -19.52 0.39
C LEU A 134 6.93 -20.05 0.13
N HIS A 135 7.30 -21.17 0.78
CA HIS A 135 8.67 -21.70 0.81
C HIS A 135 9.71 -20.69 1.34
N ASP A 136 9.30 -19.86 2.29
CA ASP A 136 10.18 -18.88 2.93
C ASP A 136 11.13 -19.56 3.94
N PRO A 137 12.35 -19.02 4.14
CA PRO A 137 13.30 -19.51 5.14
C PRO A 137 12.78 -19.30 6.57
N ASP A 138 13.53 -19.78 7.56
CA ASP A 138 13.21 -19.52 8.96
C ASP A 138 13.27 -18.01 9.27
N PRO A 139 12.37 -17.45 10.09
CA PRO A 139 12.44 -16.03 10.48
C PRO A 139 13.76 -15.63 11.11
N ALA A 140 14.50 -16.57 11.71
CA ALA A 140 15.85 -16.33 12.19
C ALA A 140 16.83 -15.91 11.09
N ASP A 141 16.55 -16.26 9.83
CA ASP A 141 17.34 -15.93 8.65
C ASP A 141 16.83 -14.68 7.91
N TRP A 142 15.74 -14.05 8.38
CA TRP A 142 15.22 -12.81 7.78
C TRP A 142 16.08 -11.61 8.20
N ASP A 143 16.05 -10.51 7.44
CA ASP A 143 16.84 -9.33 7.84
C ASP A 143 16.43 -8.87 9.26
N PRO A 144 17.41 -8.51 10.12
CA PRO A 144 17.14 -8.21 11.53
C PRO A 144 16.15 -7.07 11.78
N GLY A 145 15.93 -6.18 10.80
CA GLY A 145 14.91 -5.14 10.89
C GLY A 145 13.49 -5.70 10.98
N TRP A 146 13.22 -6.82 10.31
CA TRP A 146 11.94 -7.53 10.33
C TRP A 146 11.81 -8.47 11.53
N TRP A 147 12.95 -8.79 12.16
CA TRP A 147 13.10 -9.76 13.24
C TRP A 147 14.17 -9.27 14.22
N ALA A 148 13.76 -8.54 15.25
CA ALA A 148 14.64 -8.28 16.38
C ALA A 148 14.80 -9.58 17.19
N SER A 149 15.86 -10.32 16.87
CA SER A 149 16.37 -11.46 17.63
C SER A 149 16.32 -11.17 19.14
N GLY A 150 15.59 -12.00 19.89
CA GLY A 150 15.53 -11.94 21.35
C GLY A 150 14.38 -11.11 21.96
N THR A 151 13.53 -10.47 21.15
CA THR A 151 12.27 -9.91 21.64
C THR A 151 11.09 -10.73 21.12
N GLU A 152 10.28 -11.26 22.05
CA GLU A 152 8.89 -11.69 21.80
C GLU A 152 8.25 -10.75 20.76
N PRO A 153 7.55 -11.30 19.76
CA PRO A 153 7.49 -10.76 18.40
C PRO A 153 7.29 -9.26 18.39
N SER A 154 8.27 -8.51 17.86
CA SER A 154 8.11 -7.09 17.57
C SER A 154 7.12 -6.93 16.42
N ALA A 155 5.82 -7.00 16.73
CA ALA A 155 4.77 -6.91 15.73
C ALA A 155 4.85 -5.55 15.03
N LEU A 156 5.10 -5.58 13.72
CA LEU A 156 4.83 -4.43 12.87
C LEU A 156 3.33 -4.22 12.89
N HIS A 157 2.86 -3.01 13.20
CA HIS A 157 1.43 -2.70 13.26
C HIS A 157 0.94 -2.04 11.98
N ALA A 158 1.75 -1.17 11.40
CA ALA A 158 1.38 -0.46 10.19
C ALA A 158 2.58 -0.16 9.30
N LEU A 159 2.28 0.10 8.03
CA LEU A 159 3.19 0.61 7.02
C LEU A 159 2.63 1.95 6.51
N LEU A 160 3.41 3.02 6.70
CA LEU A 160 3.20 4.28 6.00
C LEU A 160 4.13 4.34 4.79
N LEU A 161 3.56 4.43 3.59
CA LEU A 161 4.30 4.64 2.35
C LEU A 161 4.25 6.12 2.02
N LEU A 162 5.41 6.72 1.75
CA LEU A 162 5.56 8.08 1.25
C LEU A 162 6.27 8.03 -0.10
N ALA A 163 5.80 8.76 -1.10
CA ALA A 163 6.41 8.76 -2.42
C ALA A 163 6.35 10.11 -3.10
N ASP A 164 7.42 10.48 -3.80
CA ASP A 164 7.53 11.76 -4.50
C ASP A 164 8.46 11.65 -5.73
N ALA A 165 8.24 12.52 -6.71
CA ALA A 165 9.21 12.73 -7.80
C ALA A 165 10.43 13.52 -7.32
N ASN A 166 10.26 14.42 -6.35
CA ASN A 166 11.35 15.20 -5.75
C ASN A 166 11.87 14.50 -4.49
N ALA A 167 13.08 13.94 -4.57
CA ALA A 167 13.70 13.21 -3.46
C ALA A 167 13.93 14.09 -2.21
N ALA A 168 14.31 15.36 -2.37
CA ALA A 168 14.53 16.26 -1.25
C ALA A 168 13.22 16.54 -0.49
N ARG A 169 12.11 16.77 -1.20
CA ARG A 169 10.78 16.94 -0.59
C ARG A 169 10.32 15.67 0.13
N LEU A 170 10.56 14.50 -0.47
CA LEU A 170 10.27 13.22 0.20
C LEU A 170 11.04 13.10 1.52
N GLN A 171 12.34 13.37 1.51
CA GLN A 171 13.16 13.25 2.72
C GLN A 171 12.76 14.26 3.81
N GLN A 172 12.36 15.47 3.43
CA GLN A 172 11.79 16.45 4.37
C GLN A 172 10.49 15.91 5.00
N ALA A 173 9.59 15.33 4.21
CA ALA A 173 8.35 14.74 4.72
C ALA A 173 8.62 13.53 5.64
N VAL A 174 9.57 12.66 5.27
CA VAL A 174 9.99 11.52 6.10
C VAL A 174 10.53 12.01 7.45
N ALA A 175 11.42 13.02 7.45
CA ALA A 175 11.95 13.60 8.67
C ALA A 175 10.84 14.17 9.57
N ALA A 176 9.91 14.93 8.99
CA ALA A 176 8.79 15.53 9.71
C ALA A 176 7.84 14.48 10.32
N VAL A 177 7.61 13.35 9.63
CA VAL A 177 6.85 12.23 10.19
C VAL A 177 7.61 11.60 11.36
N LYS A 178 8.91 11.30 11.18
CA LYS A 178 9.75 10.65 12.20
C LYS A 178 9.86 11.47 13.49
N GLU A 179 9.94 12.79 13.38
CA GLU A 179 9.98 13.70 14.53
C GLU A 179 8.71 13.61 15.40
N GLN A 180 7.56 13.31 14.79
CA GLN A 180 6.28 13.25 15.50
C GLN A 180 5.99 11.89 16.14
N LEU A 181 6.55 10.80 15.60
CA LEU A 181 6.24 9.44 16.07
C LEU A 181 6.37 9.27 17.60
N PRO A 182 7.43 9.77 18.27
CA PRO A 182 7.55 9.63 19.72
C PRO A 182 6.41 10.30 20.50
N GLY A 183 5.86 11.43 20.01
CA GLY A 183 4.74 12.13 20.64
C GLY A 183 3.45 11.29 20.69
N PHE A 184 3.31 10.37 19.74
CA PHE A 184 2.20 9.40 19.67
C PHE A 184 2.55 8.04 20.25
N GLU A 185 3.71 7.90 20.89
CA GLU A 185 4.25 6.61 21.35
C GLU A 185 4.35 5.58 20.22
N ILE A 186 4.71 6.04 19.01
CA ILE A 186 4.94 5.19 17.86
C ILE A 186 6.45 5.01 17.69
N ARG A 187 6.89 3.76 17.56
CA ARG A 187 8.29 3.42 17.28
C ARG A 187 8.44 3.07 15.80
N LEU A 188 9.38 3.72 15.13
CA LEU A 188 9.88 3.29 13.82
C LEU A 188 10.68 2.00 14.00
N MET A 189 10.30 0.96 13.26
CA MET A 189 10.92 -0.36 13.31
C MET A 189 11.88 -0.55 12.13
N VAL A 190 11.40 -0.27 10.92
CA VAL A 190 12.16 -0.38 9.67
C VAL A 190 11.85 0.80 8.78
N GLU A 191 12.87 1.30 8.10
CA GLU A 191 12.76 2.28 7.03
C GLU A 191 13.42 1.72 5.77
N GLU A 192 12.66 1.61 4.68
CA GLU A 192 13.19 1.21 3.39
C GLU A 192 13.06 2.35 2.39
N ASN A 193 14.12 2.62 1.64
CA ASN A 193 14.14 3.65 0.61
C ASN A 193 14.23 3.01 -0.78
N GLY A 194 13.25 3.29 -1.62
CA GLY A 194 13.18 2.80 -2.99
C GLY A 194 13.34 3.93 -4.01
N GLN A 195 14.01 3.62 -5.11
CA GLN A 195 14.12 4.51 -6.26
C GLN A 195 13.87 3.73 -7.54
N ARG A 196 13.12 4.32 -8.48
CA ARG A 196 12.95 3.77 -9.82
C ARG A 196 14.30 3.75 -10.53
N LEU A 197 14.71 2.57 -10.98
CA LEU A 197 15.91 2.41 -11.80
C LEU A 197 15.62 2.76 -13.26
N PHE A 198 16.31 3.76 -13.80
CA PHE A 198 16.26 4.10 -15.23
C PHE A 198 17.47 3.51 -15.95
N GLY A 199 17.24 2.82 -17.07
CA GLY A 199 18.25 2.64 -18.13
C GLY A 199 19.52 1.83 -17.81
N GLN A 200 19.66 1.20 -16.64
CA GLN A 200 20.72 0.22 -16.46
C GLN A 200 20.39 -1.03 -17.27
N LYS A 201 21.21 -1.37 -18.27
CA LYS A 201 21.32 -2.76 -18.74
C LYS A 201 21.84 -3.56 -17.54
N SER A 202 20.96 -3.96 -16.64
CA SER A 202 21.29 -4.89 -15.57
C SER A 202 21.86 -6.15 -16.22
N GLU A 203 23.00 -6.64 -15.74
CA GLU A 203 23.52 -7.99 -16.04
C GLU A 203 22.49 -9.10 -15.75
N LYS A 204 21.35 -8.78 -15.13
CA LYS A 204 20.16 -9.63 -15.02
C LYS A 204 19.31 -9.73 -16.31
N GLN A 205 19.91 -9.86 -17.49
CA GLN A 205 19.15 -10.23 -18.71
C GLN A 205 18.94 -11.73 -18.90
N GLU A 206 19.31 -12.58 -17.93
CA GLU A 206 19.05 -14.02 -18.01
C GLU A 206 17.69 -14.45 -17.43
N ASN A 207 16.93 -13.56 -16.78
CA ASN A 207 15.58 -13.87 -16.27
C ASN A 207 14.51 -12.85 -16.70
N LYS A 208 14.59 -12.33 -17.93
CA LYS A 208 13.52 -11.53 -18.53
C LYS A 208 12.36 -12.42 -19.02
N LYS A 209 11.53 -12.91 -18.09
CA LYS A 209 10.13 -13.18 -18.39
C LYS A 209 9.33 -11.94 -18.04
N LYS A 210 8.69 -11.36 -19.05
CA LYS A 210 7.98 -10.08 -19.07
C LYS A 210 7.13 -9.85 -17.81
N GLU A 211 7.56 -8.92 -16.97
CA GLU A 211 6.77 -8.26 -15.92
C GLU A 211 5.77 -7.28 -16.57
N LYS A 212 4.83 -7.82 -17.35
CA LYS A 212 3.67 -7.12 -17.91
C LYS A 212 2.45 -8.02 -17.83
N GLN A 213 1.98 -8.26 -16.62
CA GLN A 213 0.64 -8.79 -16.36
C GLN A 213 0.05 -8.04 -15.16
N ASP A 214 -0.40 -6.81 -15.40
CA ASP A 214 -1.36 -6.16 -14.50
C ASP A 214 -2.76 -6.70 -14.87
N ILE A 215 -3.49 -7.20 -13.87
CA ILE A 215 -4.87 -7.67 -14.05
C ILE A 215 -5.78 -6.44 -14.16
N GLY A 216 -6.53 -6.34 -15.26
CA GLY A 216 -7.51 -5.26 -15.44
C GLY A 216 -8.78 -5.51 -14.63
N CYS A 217 -9.22 -4.53 -13.83
CA CYS A 217 -10.54 -4.54 -13.21
C CYS A 217 -11.61 -4.08 -14.22
N GLN A 218 -12.72 -4.82 -14.36
CA GLN A 218 -13.91 -4.39 -15.12
C GLN A 218 -15.17 -4.35 -14.26
N ASP A 219 -16.01 -3.32 -14.48
CA ASP A 219 -17.36 -3.21 -13.94
C ASP A 219 -18.38 -3.98 -14.81
N ARG A 220 -19.18 -4.87 -14.20
CA ARG A 220 -20.27 -5.62 -14.87
C ARG A 220 -21.57 -4.83 -14.96
N SER A 221 -21.55 -3.63 -15.55
CA SER A 221 -22.79 -2.89 -15.84
C SER A 221 -22.76 -2.29 -17.24
N GLY A 222 -23.02 -3.13 -18.24
CA GLY A 222 -23.17 -2.68 -19.63
C GLY A 222 -22.91 -3.81 -20.64
N SER A 223 -23.92 -4.66 -20.85
CA SER A 223 -23.90 -5.64 -21.93
C SER A 223 -24.02 -4.94 -23.29
N ASN A 224 -22.97 -4.97 -24.12
CA ASN A 224 -23.09 -5.48 -25.49
C ASN A 224 -21.73 -5.78 -26.16
N ARG A 225 -21.61 -7.07 -26.55
CA ARG A 225 -20.80 -7.72 -27.61
C ARG A 225 -19.28 -7.48 -27.74
N HIS A 226 -18.59 -8.62 -27.58
CA HIS A 226 -17.44 -9.13 -28.35
C HIS A 226 -16.06 -8.49 -28.10
N GLN A 227 -15.43 -8.89 -27.00
CA GLN A 227 -14.10 -9.55 -26.96
C GLN A 227 -13.85 -10.01 -25.52
N LYS A 228 -13.90 -11.33 -25.26
CA LYS A 228 -13.50 -11.90 -23.96
C LYS A 228 -11.98 -11.85 -23.87
N ASN A 229 -11.44 -10.91 -23.11
CA ASN A 229 -10.03 -10.91 -22.73
C ASN A 229 -9.87 -11.83 -21.49
N PRO A 230 -9.07 -12.92 -21.56
CA PRO A 230 -9.03 -13.96 -20.51
C PRO A 230 -8.38 -13.54 -19.19
N HIS A 231 -7.97 -12.27 -19.02
CA HIS A 231 -7.22 -11.78 -17.85
C HIS A 231 -7.96 -10.70 -17.04
N LEU A 232 -9.29 -10.70 -17.07
CA LEU A 232 -10.12 -9.72 -16.35
C LEU A 232 -10.84 -10.40 -15.18
N GLN A 233 -10.53 -9.98 -13.96
CA GLN A 233 -11.19 -10.45 -12.74
C GLN A 233 -12.29 -9.47 -12.29
N PRO A 234 -13.38 -9.95 -11.67
CA PRO A 234 -14.40 -9.09 -11.08
C PRO A 234 -13.82 -8.24 -9.95
N SER A 235 -14.34 -7.02 -9.80
CA SER A 235 -13.80 -6.04 -8.86
C SER A 235 -13.97 -6.35 -7.38
N GLY A 236 -14.82 -7.32 -7.02
CA GLY A 236 -14.92 -7.84 -5.66
C GLY A 236 -13.67 -8.59 -5.20
N ASP A 237 -12.80 -8.99 -6.14
CA ASP A 237 -11.58 -9.75 -5.81
C ASP A 237 -10.44 -8.84 -5.31
N PHE A 238 -10.54 -7.51 -5.46
CA PHE A 238 -9.49 -6.55 -5.10
C PHE A 238 -9.82 -5.64 -3.92
N LEU A 239 -11.10 -5.51 -3.55
CA LEU A 239 -11.57 -4.61 -2.51
C LEU A 239 -12.51 -5.37 -1.58
N CYS A 240 -12.10 -5.48 -0.31
CA CYS A 240 -12.90 -6.03 0.79
C CYS A 240 -13.81 -4.95 1.39
#